data_AF-A0A2A2SCI3-F1
#
_entry.id   AF-A0A2A2SCI3-F1
#
_cell.length_a   1.000
_cell.length_b   1.000
_cell.length_c   1.000
_cell.angle_alpha   90.00
_cell.angle_beta   90.00
_cell.angle_gamma   90.00
#
_symmetry.space_group_name_H-M   'P 1'
#
loop_
_entity.id
_entity.type
_entity.pdbx_description
1 polymer ?
#
loop_
_entity_poly.entity_id
_entity_poly.type
_entity_poly.pdbx_seq_one_letter_code
_entity_poly.pdbx_strand_id
1 'polypeptide(L)'
;MMRTVSEHATRSGARATGSPSADTGAGASGLQLLRIVLAVKIVGTVLPFALPLLLMSADALRQSFGYAPEPLLVARLLGWSYLAILIGYAGGFLEARRGVFPTTAVAMGVASSAGASAIQASVLFGSGATRGPAASDLLALGFTAGVTATLLFCWRQATRR
;
A
#
# COMPACT_ATOMS: atom_id res chain seq x y z
N MET A 1 -39.97 -57.15 -38.62
CA MET A 1 -38.74 -56.79 -37.88
C MET A 1 -38.98 -55.40 -37.26
N MET A 2 -39.81 -55.18 -36.24
CA MET A 2 -40.04 -55.80 -34.93
C MET A 2 -38.80 -55.75 -34.01
N ARG A 3 -38.67 -54.65 -33.26
CA ARG A 3 -38.23 -54.64 -31.86
C ARG A 3 -39.01 -53.58 -31.08
N THR A 4 -39.61 -54.06 -30.01
CA THR A 4 -40.49 -53.45 -29.02
C THR A 4 -39.71 -53.09 -27.75
N VAL A 5 -40.14 -52.01 -27.09
CA VAL A 5 -40.43 -51.93 -25.63
C VAL A 5 -39.28 -51.83 -24.59
N SER A 6 -39.55 -50.97 -23.60
CA SER A 6 -39.10 -50.95 -22.19
C SER A 6 -37.68 -50.50 -21.86
N GLU A 7 -37.39 -49.85 -20.72
CA GLU A 7 -38.17 -49.24 -19.64
C GLU A 7 -37.13 -48.61 -18.67
N HIS A 8 -37.60 -47.67 -17.85
CA HIS A 8 -37.19 -47.39 -16.47
C HIS A 8 -35.73 -47.60 -16.02
N ALA A 9 -35.11 -46.50 -15.54
CA ALA A 9 -34.50 -46.48 -14.20
C ALA A 9 -34.20 -45.04 -13.72
N THR A 10 -35.04 -44.60 -12.80
CA THR A 10 -34.72 -43.82 -11.60
C THR A 10 -33.23 -43.76 -11.17
N ARG A 11 -32.66 -42.55 -11.14
CA ARG A 11 -31.70 -42.08 -10.10
C ARG A 11 -32.05 -40.63 -9.81
N SER A 12 -32.78 -40.33 -8.74
CA SER A 12 -32.31 -40.33 -7.34
C SER A 12 -31.11 -39.40 -7.13
N GLY A 13 -31.42 -38.23 -6.56
CA GLY A 13 -30.65 -37.55 -5.53
C GLY A 13 -29.14 -37.40 -5.70
N ALA A 14 -28.70 -36.21 -6.09
CA ALA A 14 -27.47 -35.64 -5.57
C ALA A 14 -27.66 -34.14 -5.36
N ARG A 15 -28.09 -33.84 -4.14
CA ARG A 15 -28.04 -32.52 -3.51
C ARG A 15 -26.59 -32.02 -3.59
N ALA A 16 -26.29 -31.16 -4.56
CA ALA A 16 -25.07 -30.37 -4.52
C ALA A 16 -25.26 -29.32 -3.42
N THR A 17 -24.97 -29.72 -2.18
CA THR A 17 -24.65 -28.79 -1.11
C THR A 17 -23.37 -28.08 -1.55
N GLY A 18 -23.54 -26.93 -2.20
CA GLY A 18 -22.47 -25.96 -2.36
C GLY A 18 -21.99 -25.60 -0.96
N SER A 19 -20.85 -26.17 -0.56
CA SER A 19 -20.10 -25.68 0.57
C SER A 19 -19.81 -24.20 0.31
N PRO A 20 -20.19 -23.29 1.22
CA PRO A 20 -19.75 -21.92 1.12
C PRO A 20 -18.21 -21.95 1.20
N SER A 21 -17.58 -21.62 0.08
CA SER A 21 -16.14 -21.48 -0.05
C SER A 21 -15.67 -20.44 0.96
N ALA A 22 -15.10 -20.93 2.07
CA ALA A 22 -14.43 -20.13 3.09
C ALA A 22 -13.27 -19.28 2.52
N ASP A 23 -12.90 -19.50 1.25
CA ASP A 23 -11.86 -18.80 0.51
C ASP A 23 -12.25 -17.37 0.05
N THR A 24 -13.55 -17.06 0.04
CA THR A 24 -14.04 -15.76 -0.43
C THR A 24 -13.77 -14.64 0.58
N GLY A 25 -13.74 -14.96 1.88
CA GLY A 25 -13.58 -13.99 2.96
C GLY A 25 -12.16 -13.48 3.17
N ALA A 26 -11.15 -14.36 3.06
CA ALA A 26 -9.75 -13.98 3.29
C ALA A 26 -9.22 -13.00 2.22
N GLY A 27 -9.66 -13.17 0.97
CA GLY A 27 -9.25 -12.30 -0.14
C GLY A 27 -9.87 -10.92 -0.11
N ALA A 28 -11.16 -10.86 0.28
CA ALA A 28 -11.87 -9.60 0.46
C ALA A 28 -11.23 -8.75 1.57
N SER A 29 -10.85 -9.38 2.69
CA SER A 29 -10.18 -8.71 3.81
C SER A 29 -8.80 -8.15 3.43
N GLY A 30 -8.01 -8.91 2.66
CA GLY A 30 -6.68 -8.46 2.20
C GLY A 30 -6.75 -7.26 1.25
N LEU A 31 -7.70 -7.25 0.31
CA LEU A 31 -7.91 -6.12 -0.60
C LEU A 31 -8.49 -4.90 0.12
N GLN A 32 -9.37 -5.10 1.10
CA GLN A 32 -9.88 -4.00 1.94
C GLN A 32 -8.74 -3.36 2.73
N LEU A 33 -7.87 -4.16 3.36
CA LEU A 33 -6.69 -3.66 4.05
C LEU A 33 -5.76 -2.89 3.11
N LEU A 34 -5.52 -3.42 1.91
CA LEU A 34 -4.66 -2.75 0.92
C LEU A 34 -5.23 -1.39 0.49
N ARG A 35 -6.55 -1.29 0.30
CA ARG A 35 -7.21 0.00 0.00
C ARG A 35 -7.01 1.01 1.11
N ILE A 36 -7.11 0.60 2.37
CA ILE A 36 -6.86 1.47 3.53
C ILE A 36 -5.41 1.93 3.53
N VAL A 37 -4.45 1.01 3.36
CA VAL A 37 -3.02 1.35 3.34
C VAL A 37 -2.69 2.32 2.20
N LEU A 38 -3.20 2.07 0.99
CA LEU A 38 -2.98 2.98 -0.14
C LEU A 38 -3.62 4.36 0.10
N ALA A 39 -4.82 4.43 0.67
CA ALA A 39 -5.44 5.70 1.04
C ALA A 39 -4.61 6.48 2.07
N VAL A 40 -4.12 5.79 3.12
CA VAL A 40 -3.22 6.38 4.12
C VAL A 40 -1.94 6.89 3.47
N LYS A 41 -1.33 6.13 2.55
CA LYS A 41 -0.13 6.59 1.83
C LYS A 41 -0.40 7.79 0.94
N ILE A 42 -1.54 7.84 0.27
CA ILE A 42 -1.94 9.00 -0.55
C ILE A 42 -2.08 10.24 0.33
N VAL A 43 -2.95 10.19 1.34
CA VAL A 43 -3.22 11.35 2.21
C VAL A 43 -1.97 11.76 2.98
N GLY A 44 -1.25 10.79 3.54
CA GLY A 44 -0.01 10.99 4.29
C GLY A 44 1.18 11.43 3.43
N THR A 45 1.08 11.39 2.11
CA THR A 45 2.10 11.95 1.20
C THR A 45 1.67 13.31 0.65
N VAL A 46 0.38 13.48 0.30
CA VAL A 46 -0.15 14.73 -0.23
C VAL A 46 0.00 15.86 0.79
N LEU A 47 -0.52 15.67 2.01
CA LEU A 47 -0.68 16.76 2.97
C LEU A 47 0.67 17.23 3.56
N PRO A 48 1.56 16.34 4.04
CA PRO A 48 2.80 16.79 4.67
C PRO A 48 3.98 16.91 3.71
N PHE A 49 3.91 16.40 2.47
CA PHE A 49 5.05 16.45 1.55
C PHE A 49 4.72 17.14 0.22
N ALA A 50 3.84 16.55 -0.61
CA ALA A 50 3.64 17.04 -1.97
C ALA A 50 3.10 18.48 -2.01
N LEU A 51 2.06 18.79 -1.23
CA LEU A 51 1.48 20.14 -1.20
C LEU A 51 2.45 21.19 -0.64
N PRO A 52 3.08 21.00 0.54
CA PRO A 52 4.08 21.92 1.05
C PRO A 52 5.20 22.20 0.04
N LEU A 53 5.79 21.15 -0.53
CA LEU A 53 6.90 21.28 -1.45
C LEU A 53 6.54 21.97 -2.77
N LEU A 54 5.28 21.90 -3.20
CA LEU A 54 4.83 22.56 -4.44
C LEU A 54 4.34 23.99 -4.23
N LEU A 55 3.76 24.30 -3.07
CA LEU A 55 3.04 25.55 -2.86
C LEU A 55 3.75 26.52 -1.91
N MET A 56 4.48 26.03 -0.91
CA MET A 56 5.07 26.90 0.12
C MET A 56 6.31 27.63 -0.38
N SER A 57 6.57 28.83 0.16
CA SER A 57 7.81 29.57 -0.07
C SER A 57 8.99 28.91 0.69
N ALA A 58 10.22 29.28 0.34
CA ALA A 58 11.41 28.78 1.04
C ALA A 58 11.35 29.06 2.56
N ASP A 59 10.91 30.25 2.97
CA ASP A 59 10.80 30.59 4.39
C ASP A 59 9.73 29.78 5.11
N ALA A 60 8.58 29.55 4.48
CA ALA A 60 7.53 28.71 5.03
C ALA A 60 7.98 27.24 5.16
N LEU A 61 8.76 26.74 4.20
CA LEU A 61 9.38 25.42 4.28
C LEU A 61 10.39 25.35 5.44
N ARG A 62 11.26 26.36 5.61
CA ARG A 62 12.19 26.43 6.75
C ARG A 62 11.46 26.41 8.08
N GLN A 63 10.37 27.16 8.21
CA GLN A 63 9.58 27.18 9.44
C GLN A 63 8.90 25.84 9.73
N SER A 64 8.45 25.13 8.69
CA SER A 64 7.68 23.88 8.86
C SER A 64 8.56 22.64 9.01
N PHE A 65 9.67 22.57 8.27
CA PHE A 65 10.57 21.41 8.21
C PHE A 65 11.91 21.65 8.91
N GLY A 66 12.18 22.86 9.40
CA GLY A 66 13.50 23.26 9.92
C GLY A 66 14.55 23.51 8.84
N TYR A 67 14.21 23.27 7.56
CA TYR A 67 15.10 23.39 6.42
C TYR A 67 14.30 23.65 5.14
N ALA A 68 14.90 24.32 4.16
CA ALA A 68 14.37 24.41 2.80
C ALA A 68 15.47 24.01 1.80
N PRO A 69 15.17 23.09 0.86
CA PRO A 69 16.09 22.75 -0.22
C PRO A 69 16.48 23.99 -1.03
N GLU A 70 17.79 24.21 -1.21
CA GLU A 70 18.31 25.24 -2.10
C GLU A 70 19.07 24.61 -3.28
N PRO A 71 18.80 25.04 -4.52
CA PRO A 71 17.81 26.05 -4.91
C PRO A 71 16.35 25.58 -4.75
N LEU A 72 15.39 26.51 -4.60
CA LEU A 72 13.96 26.20 -4.43
C LEU A 72 13.40 25.29 -5.53
N LEU A 73 14.00 25.33 -6.72
CA LEU A 73 13.70 24.41 -7.82
C LEU A 73 13.77 22.93 -7.39
N VAL A 74 14.73 22.54 -6.53
CA VAL A 74 14.86 21.18 -6.01
C VAL A 74 13.63 20.77 -5.20
N ALA A 75 13.11 21.67 -4.35
CA ALA A 75 11.88 21.42 -3.60
C ALA A 75 10.69 21.20 -4.55
N ARG A 76 10.57 22.01 -5.62
CA ARG A 76 9.47 21.86 -6.60
C ARG A 76 9.57 20.55 -7.37
N LEU A 77 10.77 20.18 -7.82
CA LEU A 77 11.02 18.90 -8.50
C LEU A 77 10.71 17.71 -7.59
N LEU A 78 11.09 17.80 -6.31
CA LEU A 78 10.75 16.78 -5.31
C LEU A 78 9.23 16.69 -5.11
N GLY A 79 8.53 17.82 -5.03
CA GLY A 79 7.06 17.86 -4.99
C GLY A 79 6.41 17.16 -6.19
N TRP A 80 6.91 17.39 -7.40
CA TRP A 80 6.44 16.70 -8.61
C TRP A 80 6.74 15.21 -8.60
N SER A 81 7.87 14.78 -8.06
CA SER A 81 8.18 13.36 -7.90
C SER A 81 7.18 12.66 -6.96
N TYR A 82 6.77 13.33 -5.88
CA TYR A 82 5.72 12.82 -5.00
C TYR A 82 4.36 12.76 -5.73
N LEU A 83 4.01 13.75 -6.54
CA LEU A 83 2.79 13.69 -7.36
C LEU A 83 2.80 12.50 -8.34
N ALA A 84 3.92 12.22 -8.99
CA ALA A 84 4.04 11.07 -9.90
C ALA A 84 3.79 9.74 -9.17
N ILE A 85 4.38 9.58 -7.97
CA ILE A 85 4.15 8.40 -7.12
C ILE A 85 2.68 8.32 -6.67
N LEU A 86 2.07 9.46 -6.31
CA LEU A 86 0.67 9.54 -5.92
C LEU A 86 -0.29 9.10 -7.03
N ILE A 87 0.00 9.43 -8.29
CA ILE A 87 -0.76 8.92 -9.44
C ILE A 87 -0.69 7.39 -9.50
N GLY A 88 0.50 6.82 -9.27
CA GLY A 88 0.67 5.37 -9.18
C GLY A 88 -0.16 4.72 -8.05
N TYR A 89 -0.18 5.34 -6.87
CA TYR A 89 -1.01 4.87 -5.76
C TYR A 89 -2.51 5.02 -6.02
N ALA A 90 -2.94 6.11 -6.67
CA ALA A 90 -4.32 6.30 -7.07
C ALA A 90 -4.77 5.22 -8.07
N GLY A 91 -3.92 4.91 -9.07
CA GLY A 91 -4.15 3.79 -9.99
C GLY A 91 -4.31 2.46 -9.26
N GLY A 92 -3.37 2.14 -8.37
CA GLY A 92 -3.45 0.91 -7.57
C GLY A 92 -4.66 0.85 -6.64
N PHE A 93 -5.10 1.99 -6.09
CA PHE A 93 -6.32 2.06 -5.29
C PHE A 93 -7.56 1.73 -6.13
N LEU A 94 -7.62 2.23 -7.36
CA LEU A 94 -8.72 1.92 -8.30
C LEU A 94 -8.71 0.44 -8.72
N GLU A 95 -7.54 -0.14 -8.97
CA GLU A 95 -7.39 -1.59 -9.21
C GLU A 95 -7.89 -2.41 -8.02
N ALA A 96 -7.47 -2.07 -6.80
CA ALA A 96 -7.91 -2.76 -5.59
C ALA A 96 -9.43 -2.63 -5.36
N ARG A 97 -10.04 -1.50 -5.74
CA ARG A 97 -11.51 -1.34 -5.73
C ARG A 97 -12.23 -2.26 -6.73
N ARG A 98 -11.56 -2.65 -7.82
CA ARG A 98 -12.08 -3.58 -8.83
C ARG A 98 -11.81 -5.04 -8.48
N GLY A 99 -11.23 -5.32 -7.32
CA GLY A 99 -10.85 -6.67 -6.92
C GLY A 99 -9.52 -7.16 -7.52
N VAL A 100 -8.79 -6.29 -8.20
CA VAL A 100 -7.50 -6.61 -8.83
C VAL A 100 -6.38 -6.26 -7.86
N PHE A 101 -5.41 -7.17 -7.69
CA PHE A 101 -4.26 -6.89 -6.83
C PHE A 101 -3.27 -5.95 -7.54
N PRO A 102 -3.02 -4.74 -7.01
CA PRO A 102 -2.23 -3.71 -7.68
C PRO A 102 -0.73 -3.88 -7.44
N THR A 103 -0.13 -4.90 -8.05
CA THR A 103 1.28 -5.30 -7.80
C THR A 103 2.26 -4.15 -7.91
N THR A 104 2.13 -3.29 -8.92
CA THR A 104 3.02 -2.15 -9.15
C THR A 104 2.91 -1.11 -8.04
N ALA A 105 1.69 -0.76 -7.61
CA ALA A 105 1.47 0.17 -6.50
C ALA A 105 1.96 -0.39 -5.17
N VAL A 106 1.82 -1.71 -4.93
CA VAL A 106 2.39 -2.36 -3.75
C VAL A 106 3.92 -2.31 -3.79
N ALA A 107 4.54 -2.60 -4.94
CA ALA A 107 6.00 -2.55 -5.11
C ALA A 107 6.57 -1.16 -4.87
N MET A 108 5.99 -0.14 -5.49
CA MET A 108 6.34 1.26 -5.24
C MET A 108 6.09 1.64 -3.77
N GLY A 109 5.01 1.11 -3.18
CA GLY A 109 4.67 1.28 -1.78
C GLY A 109 5.77 0.77 -0.85
N VAL A 110 6.23 -0.46 -1.08
CA VAL A 110 7.30 -1.11 -0.33
C VAL A 110 8.61 -0.37 -0.53
N ALA A 111 9.02 -0.08 -1.78
CA ALA A 111 10.26 0.62 -2.07
C ALA A 111 10.34 1.97 -1.34
N SER A 112 9.25 2.75 -1.37
CA SER A 112 9.17 4.05 -0.71
C SER A 112 9.25 3.93 0.82
N SER A 113 8.40 3.13 1.47
CA SER A 113 8.38 3.08 2.94
C SER A 113 9.54 2.28 3.53
N ALA A 114 10.04 1.26 2.84
CA ALA A 114 11.26 0.56 3.25
C ALA A 114 12.47 1.48 3.17
N GLY A 115 12.63 2.24 2.07
CA GLY A 115 13.69 3.24 1.95
C GLY A 115 13.61 4.30 3.04
N ALA A 116 12.42 4.85 3.30
CA ALA A 116 12.21 5.80 4.40
C ALA A 116 12.55 5.20 5.77
N SER A 117 12.18 3.95 6.01
CA SER A 117 12.48 3.25 7.28
C SER A 117 13.98 2.98 7.43
N ALA A 118 14.66 2.58 6.36
CA ALA A 118 16.09 2.34 6.36
C ALA A 118 16.88 3.62 6.64
N ILE A 119 16.50 4.73 6.00
CA ILE A 119 17.11 6.05 6.26
C ILE A 119 16.88 6.46 7.72
N GLN A 120 15.64 6.39 8.22
CA GLN A 120 15.34 6.72 9.62
C GLN A 120 16.14 5.84 10.60
N ALA A 121 16.17 4.53 10.39
CA ALA A 121 16.94 3.61 11.22
C ALA A 121 18.43 3.95 11.21
N SER A 122 18.99 4.31 10.05
CA SER A 122 20.40 4.72 9.94
C SER A 122 20.71 6.00 10.70
N VAL A 123 19.79 6.97 10.72
CA VAL A 123 19.96 8.23 11.46
C VAL A 123 19.83 8.02 12.97
N LEU A 124 18.92 7.14 13.41
CA LEU A 124 18.64 6.94 14.84
C LEU A 124 19.61 5.97 15.52
N PHE A 125 20.09 4.96 14.80
CA PHE A 125 20.92 3.88 15.36
C PHE A 125 22.32 3.80 14.73
N GLY A 126 22.64 4.68 13.79
CA GLY A 126 23.97 4.73 13.17
C GLY A 126 25.05 5.17 14.16
N SER A 127 26.29 4.77 13.88
CA SER A 127 27.47 5.08 14.72
C SER A 127 27.76 6.57 14.89
N GLY A 128 27.16 7.44 14.07
CA GLY A 128 27.25 8.90 14.16
C GLY A 128 26.05 9.57 14.83
N ALA A 129 25.15 8.83 15.48
CA ALA A 129 23.98 9.42 16.15
C ALA A 129 24.43 10.38 17.28
N THR A 130 24.26 11.68 17.06
CA THR A 130 24.66 12.73 18.02
C THR A 130 23.64 12.97 19.12
N ARG A 131 22.43 12.43 18.97
CA ARG A 131 21.35 12.48 19.96
C ARG A 131 20.63 11.13 20.03
N GLY A 132 20.11 10.79 21.21
CA GLY A 132 19.22 9.64 21.36
C GLY A 132 17.90 9.82 20.59
N PRO A 133 17.21 8.72 20.23
CA PRO A 133 15.96 8.80 19.49
C PRO A 133 14.88 9.46 20.34
N ALA A 134 14.23 10.49 19.79
CA ALA A 134 13.05 11.06 20.42
C ALA A 134 11.84 10.12 20.21
N ALA A 135 10.83 10.22 21.07
CA ALA A 135 9.60 9.42 20.92
C ALA A 135 8.95 9.61 19.54
N SER A 136 8.96 10.84 19.01
CA SER A 136 8.46 11.15 17.66
C SER A 136 9.23 10.43 16.55
N ASP A 137 10.55 10.27 16.71
CA ASP A 137 11.39 9.59 15.72
C ASP A 137 11.08 8.08 15.68
N LEU A 138 10.89 7.48 16.86
CA LEU A 138 10.50 6.07 16.97
C LEU A 138 9.09 5.81 16.44
N LEU A 139 8.16 6.74 16.67
CA LEU A 139 6.81 6.67 16.12
C LEU A 139 6.83 6.76 14.59
N ALA A 140 7.62 7.67 14.02
CA ALA A 140 7.78 7.80 12.57
C ALA A 140 8.37 6.52 11.95
N LEU A 141 9.43 5.98 12.56
CA LEU A 141 10.06 4.74 12.10
C LEU A 141 9.09 3.56 12.21
N GLY A 142 8.40 3.42 13.34
CA GLY A 142 7.39 2.38 13.56
C GLY A 142 6.26 2.46 12.54
N PHE A 143 5.82 3.67 12.20
CA PHE A 143 4.81 3.88 11.17
C PHE A 143 5.28 3.42 9.78
N THR A 144 6.46 3.87 9.32
CA THR A 144 6.95 3.50 7.99
C THR A 144 7.31 2.01 7.89
N ALA A 145 7.84 1.43 8.96
CA ALA A 145 8.13 0.00 9.05
C ALA A 145 6.82 -0.81 9.06
N GLY A 146 5.82 -0.37 9.82
CA GLY A 146 4.49 -0.98 9.87
C GLY A 146 3.80 -1.00 8.51
N VAL A 147 3.77 0.14 7.81
CA VAL A 147 3.22 0.21 6.44
C VAL A 147 3.95 -0.75 5.50
N THR A 148 5.28 -0.85 5.60
CA THR A 148 6.08 -1.78 4.80
C THR A 148 5.69 -3.24 5.09
N ALA A 149 5.59 -3.60 6.37
CA ALA A 149 5.19 -4.94 6.79
C ALA A 149 3.78 -5.30 6.30
N THR A 150 2.82 -4.38 6.38
CA THR A 150 1.45 -4.60 5.89
C THR A 150 1.42 -4.82 4.38
N LEU A 151 2.15 -4.02 3.60
CA LEU A 151 2.22 -4.19 2.15
C LEU A 151 2.85 -5.54 1.76
N LEU A 152 3.93 -5.95 2.43
CA LEU A 152 4.57 -7.25 2.23
C LEU A 152 3.65 -8.41 2.61
N PHE A 153 2.87 -8.26 3.69
CA PHE A 153 1.86 -9.24 4.08
C PHE A 153 0.79 -9.39 2.99
N CYS A 154 0.23 -8.28 2.50
CA CYS A 154 -0.73 -8.29 1.40
C CYS A 154 -0.14 -8.93 0.13
N TRP A 155 1.11 -8.62 -0.20
CA TRP A 155 1.82 -9.24 -1.32
C TRP A 155 1.92 -10.75 -1.16
N ARG A 156 2.41 -11.22 -0.01
CA ARG A 156 2.60 -12.64 0.26
C ARG A 156 1.28 -13.42 0.21
N GLN A 157 0.17 -12.81 0.65
CA GLN A 157 -1.15 -13.42 0.52
C GLN A 157 -1.60 -13.51 -0.94
N ALA A 158 -1.32 -12.51 -1.76
CA ALA A 158 -1.69 -12.51 -3.17
C ALA A 158 -0.92 -13.57 -3.97
N THR A 159 0.37 -13.77 -3.70
CA THR A 159 1.20 -14.77 -4.40
C THR A 159 0.94 -16.23 -4.00
N ARG A 160 0.15 -16.46 -2.96
CA ARG A 160 -0.21 -17.80 -2.46
C ARG A 160 -1.51 -18.34 -3.06
N ARG A 161 -2.17 -17.55 -3.91
CA ARG A 161 -3.39 -17.91 -4.66
C ARG A 161 -2.99 -18.33 -6.07
#